data_AF-E3NBS1-F1
#
_entry.id   AF-E3NBS1-F1
#
_cell.length_a   1.000
_cell.length_b   1.000
_cell.length_c   1.000
_cell.angle_alpha   90.00
_cell.angle_beta   90.00
_cell.angle_gamma   90.00
#
_symmetry.space_group_name_H-M   'P 1'
#
loop_
_entity.id
_entity.type
_entity.pdbx_description
1 polymer ?
#
loop_
_entity_poly.entity_id
_entity_poly.type
_entity_poly.pdbx_seq_one_letter_code
_entity_poly.pdbx_strand_id
1 'polypeptide(L)'
;MDRICCTKGQFWSKRSNNVVKHLRSMHDATEDDIDEFKKKLVSSRALKNHGSGAWECQECKKLCPSERSLNTHIAKEHVSRILDPAEITLASRPSSPIASLSPPKKVQCQKIDECDVIIEKTASAPGKPKEGAGKMKCPMEDCGEMFSTREKIAVHFR
;
A
#
# COMPACT_ATOMS: atom_id res chain seq x y z
N MET A 1 8.51 4.81 10.98
CA MET A 1 7.33 4.76 10.09
C MET A 1 7.79 5.11 8.70
N ASP A 2 7.36 4.37 7.67
CA ASP A 2 7.79 4.61 6.30
C ASP A 2 7.10 5.84 5.70
N ARG A 3 7.85 6.60 4.88
CA ARG A 3 7.33 7.71 4.08
C ARG A 3 7.28 7.26 2.62
N ILE A 4 6.18 7.59 1.96
CA ILE A 4 5.93 7.32 0.54
C ILE A 4 6.08 8.65 -0.19
N CYS A 5 7.02 8.71 -1.13
CA CYS A 5 7.35 9.90 -1.89
C CYS A 5 6.55 9.96 -3.19
N CYS A 6 6.23 11.18 -3.62
CA CYS A 6 5.69 11.45 -4.94
C CYS A 6 6.78 11.19 -5.99
N THR A 7 6.41 10.62 -7.14
CA THR A 7 7.34 10.39 -8.25
C THR A 7 7.62 11.65 -9.07
N LYS A 8 6.74 12.66 -8.99
CA LYS A 8 6.78 13.88 -9.79
C LYS A 8 7.22 15.13 -9.00
N GLY A 9 7.55 15.00 -7.72
CA GLY A 9 7.92 16.13 -6.86
C GLY A 9 8.41 15.73 -5.48
N GLN A 10 8.62 16.71 -4.60
CA GLN A 10 9.18 16.50 -3.25
C GLN A 10 8.14 16.21 -2.16
N PHE A 11 6.87 16.00 -2.53
CA PHE A 11 5.83 15.68 -1.57
C PHE A 11 5.99 14.25 -1.04
N TRP A 12 5.76 14.05 0.26
CA TRP A 12 5.77 12.74 0.90
C TRP A 12 4.61 12.57 1.88
N SER A 13 4.16 11.33 2.07
CA SER A 13 3.13 11.00 3.05
C SER A 13 3.31 9.62 3.66
N LYS A 14 2.72 9.41 4.84
CA LYS A 14 2.69 8.08 5.49
C LYS A 14 1.68 7.12 4.86
N ARG A 15 0.70 7.64 4.11
CA ARG A 15 -0.37 6.86 3.47
C ARG A 15 -0.31 7.04 1.96
N SER A 16 -0.37 5.94 1.21
CA SER A 16 -0.35 5.96 -0.26
C SER A 16 -1.51 6.76 -0.84
N ASN A 17 -2.70 6.66 -0.24
CA ASN A 17 -3.89 7.39 -0.71
C ASN A 17 -3.68 8.92 -0.71
N ASN A 18 -2.93 9.46 0.26
CA ASN A 18 -2.62 10.88 0.28
C ASN A 18 -1.71 11.29 -0.88
N VAL A 19 -0.74 10.43 -1.25
CA VAL A 19 0.13 10.66 -2.41
C VAL A 19 -0.66 10.55 -3.71
N VAL A 20 -1.61 9.61 -3.81
CA VAL A 20 -2.52 9.51 -4.96
C VAL A 20 -3.39 10.75 -5.11
N LYS A 21 -3.95 11.27 -4.01
CA LYS A 21 -4.71 12.53 -4.04
C LYS A 21 -3.82 13.69 -4.50
N HIS A 22 -2.61 13.78 -3.95
CA HIS A 22 -1.62 14.78 -4.35
C HIS A 22 -1.26 14.69 -5.84
N LEU A 23 -1.04 13.48 -6.37
CA LEU A 23 -0.76 13.26 -7.78
C LEU A 23 -1.90 13.77 -8.67
N ARG A 24 -3.16 13.50 -8.29
CA ARG A 24 -4.32 14.00 -9.02
C ARG A 24 -4.47 15.52 -8.95
N SER A 25 -4.22 16.12 -7.78
CA SER A 25 -4.50 17.54 -7.56
C SER A 25 -3.37 18.48 -7.95
N MET A 26 -2.12 18.02 -7.90
CA MET A 26 -0.93 18.86 -8.13
C MET A 26 -0.22 18.55 -9.45
N HIS A 27 -0.44 17.38 -10.02
CA HIS A 27 0.25 16.91 -11.22
C HIS A 27 -0.70 16.44 -12.32
N ASP A 28 -2.00 16.70 -12.16
CA ASP A 28 -3.07 16.28 -13.09
C ASP A 28 -2.92 14.82 -13.54
N ALA A 29 -2.51 13.96 -12.60
CA ALA A 29 -2.15 12.58 -12.91
C ALA A 29 -3.37 11.79 -13.40
N THR A 30 -3.19 11.10 -14.53
CA THR A 30 -4.20 10.22 -15.12
C THR A 30 -4.33 8.90 -14.34
N GLU A 31 -5.35 8.09 -14.64
CA GLU A 31 -5.45 6.75 -14.02
C GLU A 31 -4.22 5.88 -14.30
N ASP A 32 -3.59 6.04 -15.47
CA ASP A 32 -2.39 5.30 -15.86
C ASP A 32 -1.19 5.70 -15.01
N ASP A 33 -0.98 7.00 -14.78
CA ASP A 33 0.04 7.51 -13.85
C ASP A 33 -0.16 6.97 -12.43
N ILE A 34 -1.41 6.87 -11.98
CA ILE A 34 -1.75 6.35 -10.65
C ILE A 34 -1.51 4.83 -10.59
N ASP A 35 -1.79 4.09 -11.65
CA ASP A 35 -1.49 2.66 -11.75
C ASP A 35 0.02 2.41 -11.74
N GLU A 36 0.79 3.16 -12.53
CA GLU A 36 2.25 3.10 -12.52
C GLU A 36 2.81 3.38 -11.12
N PHE A 37 2.32 4.43 -10.46
CA PHE A 37 2.69 4.74 -9.08
C PHE A 37 2.40 3.57 -8.13
N LYS A 38 1.24 2.92 -8.25
CA LYS A 38 0.89 1.76 -7.42
C LYS A 38 1.82 0.57 -7.70
N LYS A 39 2.14 0.30 -8.96
CA LYS A 39 3.12 -0.74 -9.35
C LYS A 39 4.48 -0.46 -8.73
N LYS A 40 4.99 0.77 -8.87
CA LYS A 40 6.25 1.22 -8.29
C LYS A 40 6.26 1.10 -6.76
N LEU A 41 5.14 1.42 -6.11
CA LEU A 41 4.96 1.27 -4.67
C LEU A 41 5.03 -0.19 -4.21
N VAL A 42 4.40 -1.12 -4.94
CA VAL A 42 4.47 -2.56 -4.62
C VAL A 42 5.89 -3.09 -4.81
N SER A 43 6.56 -2.73 -5.91
CA SER A 43 7.95 -3.11 -6.17
C SER A 43 8.91 -2.55 -5.12
N SER A 44 8.73 -1.29 -4.71
CA SER A 44 9.52 -0.66 -3.65
C SER A 44 9.34 -1.37 -2.30
N ARG A 45 8.13 -1.84 -1.98
CA ARG A 45 7.89 -2.66 -0.78
C ARG A 45 8.58 -4.02 -0.87
N ALA A 46 8.55 -4.66 -2.03
CA ALA A 46 9.19 -5.95 -2.24
C ALA A 46 10.72 -5.83 -2.03
N LEU A 47 11.34 -4.83 -2.66
CA LEU A 47 12.77 -4.59 -2.53
C LEU A 47 13.16 -4.25 -1.10
N LYS A 48 12.44 -3.33 -0.45
CA LYS A 48 12.74 -2.90 0.92
C LYS A 48 12.56 -3.99 1.98
N ASN A 49 11.52 -4.82 1.87
CA ASN A 49 11.20 -5.82 2.89
C ASN A 49 11.89 -7.17 2.66
N HIS A 50 12.11 -7.54 1.40
CA HIS A 50 12.57 -8.88 1.01
C HIS A 50 13.84 -8.86 0.16
N GLY A 51 14.39 -7.68 -0.17
CA GLY A 51 15.57 -7.57 -1.05
C GLY A 51 15.32 -8.13 -2.46
N SER A 52 14.06 -8.26 -2.87
CA SER A 52 13.65 -8.99 -4.06
C SER A 52 12.55 -8.26 -4.84
N GLY A 53 12.29 -8.69 -6.08
CA GLY A 53 11.27 -8.08 -6.92
C GLY A 53 9.86 -8.46 -6.48
N ALA A 54 8.88 -7.67 -6.92
CA ALA A 54 7.46 -7.97 -6.70
C ALA A 54 7.06 -9.28 -7.39
N TRP A 55 5.98 -9.88 -6.91
CA TRP A 55 5.41 -11.11 -7.43
C TRP A 55 4.16 -10.81 -8.24
N GLU A 56 4.12 -11.29 -9.48
CA GLU A 56 2.98 -11.09 -10.38
C GLU A 56 2.12 -12.35 -10.45
N CYS A 57 0.80 -12.17 -10.35
CA CYS A 57 -0.16 -13.21 -10.68
C CYS A 57 -0.32 -13.34 -12.19
N GLN A 58 -0.07 -14.52 -12.76
CA GLN A 58 -0.21 -14.72 -14.22
C GLN A 58 -1.68 -14.73 -14.70
N GLU A 59 -2.64 -15.01 -13.82
CA GLU A 59 -4.07 -15.06 -14.16
C GLU A 59 -4.68 -13.66 -14.33
N CYS A 60 -4.38 -12.74 -13.39
CA CYS A 60 -4.99 -11.40 -13.37
C CYS A 60 -3.98 -10.24 -13.37
N LYS A 61 -2.69 -10.54 -13.55
CA LYS A 61 -1.57 -9.57 -13.61
C LYS A 61 -1.44 -8.66 -12.38
N LYS A 62 -2.00 -9.08 -11.25
CA LYS A 62 -1.90 -8.34 -9.98
C LYS A 62 -0.51 -8.49 -9.37
N LEU A 63 0.12 -7.36 -9.04
CA LEU A 63 1.40 -7.33 -8.33
C LEU A 63 1.21 -7.44 -6.81
N CYS A 64 2.06 -8.24 -6.19
CA CYS A 64 2.10 -8.52 -4.77
C CYS A 64 3.53 -8.31 -4.24
N PRO A 65 3.73 -7.73 -3.04
CA PRO A 65 5.07 -7.44 -2.54
C PRO A 65 5.82 -8.70 -2.05
N SER A 66 5.15 -9.83 -1.85
CA SER A 66 5.76 -11.07 -1.37
C SER A 66 5.07 -12.32 -1.94
N GLU A 67 5.81 -13.42 -2.01
CA GLU A 67 5.30 -14.71 -2.48
C GLU A 67 4.10 -15.19 -1.64
N ARG A 68 4.16 -15.05 -0.31
CA ARG A 68 3.05 -15.44 0.58
C ARG A 68 1.77 -14.66 0.25
N SER A 69 1.90 -13.37 -0.06
CA SER A 69 0.74 -12.55 -0.45
C SER A 69 0.18 -12.96 -1.82
N LEU A 70 1.04 -13.34 -2.77
CA LEU A 70 0.61 -13.89 -4.05
C LEU A 70 -0.12 -15.23 -3.87
N ASN A 71 0.43 -16.16 -3.08
CA ASN A 71 -0.22 -17.45 -2.82
C ASN A 71 -1.59 -17.28 -2.17
N THR A 72 -1.72 -16.35 -1.23
CA THR A 72 -3.01 -16.03 -0.59
C THR A 72 -3.98 -15.41 -1.59
N HIS A 73 -3.49 -14.56 -2.50
CA HIS A 73 -4.30 -13.99 -3.58
C HIS A 73 -4.83 -15.09 -4.52
N ILE A 74 -3.97 -16.00 -4.99
CA ILE A 74 -4.36 -17.11 -5.86
C ILE A 74 -5.38 -18.01 -5.16
N ALA A 75 -5.14 -18.35 -3.90
CA ALA A 75 -6.02 -19.19 -3.11
C ALA A 75 -7.42 -18.60 -2.86
N LYS A 76 -7.55 -17.27 -2.87
CA LYS A 76 -8.83 -16.60 -2.64
C LYS A 76 -9.58 -16.27 -3.93
N GLU A 77 -8.86 -15.78 -4.93
CA GLU A 77 -9.47 -15.20 -6.13
C GLU A 77 -9.54 -16.18 -7.30
N HIS A 78 -8.63 -17.18 -7.35
CA HIS A 78 -8.49 -18.08 -8.51
C HIS A 78 -8.78 -19.55 -8.20
N VAL A 79 -8.79 -19.96 -6.92
CA VAL A 79 -9.10 -21.36 -6.52
C VAL A 79 -10.59 -21.69 -6.62
N SER A 80 -11.46 -20.72 -6.90
CA SER A 80 -12.91 -20.92 -7.04
C SER A 80 -13.35 -21.70 -8.30
N ARG A 81 -12.43 -22.33 -9.05
CA ARG A 81 -12.74 -22.98 -10.34
C ARG A 81 -12.61 -24.50 -10.38
N ILE A 82 -12.54 -25.18 -9.24
CA ILE A 82 -12.61 -26.65 -9.23
C ILE A 82 -13.44 -27.13 -8.04
N LEU A 83 -14.75 -26.95 -8.11
CA LEU A 83 -15.72 -27.88 -7.52
C LEU A 83 -17.02 -27.67 -8.30
N ASP A 84 -17.06 -28.17 -9.54
CA ASP A 84 -18.34 -28.48 -10.15
C ASP A 84 -18.89 -29.71 -9.40
N PRO A 85 -20.01 -29.62 -8.68
CA PRO A 85 -20.55 -30.75 -7.93
C PRO A 85 -20.98 -31.92 -8.84
N ALA A 86 -21.02 -31.76 -10.17
CA ALA A 86 -21.27 -32.84 -11.11
C ALA A 86 -20.06 -33.79 -11.31
N GLU A 87 -18.85 -33.38 -10.91
CA GLU A 87 -17.63 -34.21 -11.04
C GLU A 87 -17.40 -35.14 -9.84
N ILE A 88 -18.23 -35.05 -8.78
CA ILE A 88 -18.21 -35.98 -7.64
C ILE A 88 -18.97 -37.25 -8.03
N THR A 89 -18.53 -37.95 -9.07
CA THR A 89 -19.06 -39.27 -9.38
C THR A 89 -18.34 -40.29 -8.49
N LEU A 90 -19.06 -40.87 -7.53
CA LEU A 90 -18.66 -42.05 -6.78
C LEU A 90 -18.55 -43.24 -7.74
N ALA A 91 -17.43 -43.39 -8.44
CA ALA A 91 -17.16 -44.60 -9.22
C ALA A 91 -15.66 -44.92 -9.25
N SER A 92 -15.35 -46.02 -8.58
CA SER A 92 -14.22 -46.95 -8.72
C SER A 92 -13.14 -46.63 -9.77
N ARG A 93 -11.91 -46.49 -9.28
CA ARG A 93 -10.63 -46.53 -10.01
C ARG A 93 -10.59 -47.75 -10.97
N PRO A 94 -10.07 -47.63 -12.22
CA PRO A 94 -8.63 -47.64 -12.46
C PRO A 94 -8.06 -46.69 -13.54
N SER A 95 -6.80 -46.29 -13.31
CA SER A 95 -5.75 -45.87 -14.24
C SER A 95 -6.07 -44.93 -15.41
N SER A 96 -5.71 -43.65 -15.26
CA SER A 96 -4.79 -42.92 -16.17
C SER A 96 -4.63 -41.45 -15.76
N PRO A 97 -3.53 -40.78 -16.14
CA PRO A 97 -2.95 -39.70 -15.36
C PRO A 97 -3.86 -38.49 -15.32
N ILE A 98 -4.05 -38.00 -14.09
CA ILE A 98 -4.49 -36.65 -13.76
C ILE A 98 -3.89 -35.72 -14.80
N ALA A 99 -4.73 -35.20 -15.69
CA ALA A 99 -4.35 -34.14 -16.60
C ALA A 99 -3.64 -33.09 -15.77
N SER A 100 -2.35 -32.88 -16.09
CA SER A 100 -1.48 -31.93 -15.42
C SER A 100 -2.15 -30.56 -15.38
N LEU A 101 -2.85 -30.27 -14.29
CA LEU A 101 -3.20 -28.93 -13.88
C LEU A 101 -1.87 -28.24 -13.63
N SER A 102 -1.42 -27.51 -14.65
CA SER A 102 -0.15 -26.79 -14.61
C SER A 102 -0.11 -25.99 -13.31
N PRO A 103 0.96 -26.08 -12.50
CA PRO A 103 1.06 -25.31 -11.27
C PRO A 103 0.81 -23.84 -11.59
N PRO A 104 0.06 -23.09 -10.76
CA PRO A 104 -0.22 -21.68 -11.02
C PRO A 104 1.12 -20.99 -11.25
N LYS A 105 1.36 -20.59 -12.50
CA LYS A 105 2.64 -20.04 -12.91
C LYS A 105 2.80 -18.73 -12.14
N LYS A 106 3.77 -18.70 -11.24
CA LYS A 106 4.16 -17.51 -10.47
C LYS A 106 5.42 -16.96 -11.10
N VAL A 107 5.45 -15.65 -11.37
CA VAL A 107 6.63 -14.97 -11.91
C VAL A 107 7.03 -13.90 -10.91
N GLN A 108 8.29 -13.96 -10.48
CA GLN A 108 8.90 -12.86 -9.75
C GLN A 108 9.40 -11.85 -10.76
N CYS A 109 8.90 -10.62 -10.68
CA CYS A 109 9.40 -9.50 -11.48
C CYS A 109 10.85 -9.21 -11.13
N GLN A 110 11.56 -8.57 -12.06
CA GLN A 110 12.90 -8.07 -11.79
C GLN A 110 12.87 -7.06 -10.61
N LYS A 111 14.00 -6.96 -9.91
CA LYS A 111 14.17 -5.95 -8.87
C LYS A 111 14.16 -4.57 -9.55
N ILE A 112 13.49 -3.60 -8.93
CA ILE A 112 13.61 -2.20 -9.36
C ILE A 112 14.98 -1.66 -8.94
N ASP A 113 15.47 -0.66 -9.67
CA ASP A 113 16.69 0.05 -9.32
C ASP A 113 16.53 0.78 -7.97
N GLU A 114 17.62 0.93 -7.23
CA GLU A 114 17.59 1.59 -5.91
C GLU A 114 17.18 3.07 -6.02
N CYS A 115 17.45 3.73 -7.15
CA CYS A 115 17.02 5.11 -7.41
C CYS A 115 15.51 5.24 -7.67
N ASP A 116 14.82 4.15 -7.98
CA ASP A 116 13.38 4.11 -8.24
C ASP A 116 12.55 3.83 -6.97
N VAL A 117 13.20 3.68 -5.81
CA VAL A 117 12.55 3.41 -4.53
C VAL A 117 11.86 4.66 -4.00
N ILE A 118 10.53 4.63 -3.98
CA ILE A 118 9.69 5.73 -3.46
C ILE A 118 9.34 5.57 -1.97
N ILE A 119 9.98 4.64 -1.24
CA ILE A 119 9.70 4.39 0.18
C ILE A 119 10.95 4.62 1.02
N GLU A 120 10.99 5.74 1.70
CA GLU A 120 12.07 6.09 2.62
C GLU A 120 11.77 5.64 4.05
N LYS A 121 12.79 5.10 4.73
CA LYS A 121 12.70 4.76 6.15
C LYS A 121 13.23 5.95 6.95
N THR A 122 12.36 6.71 7.60
CA THR A 122 12.84 7.69 8.59
C THR A 122 13.32 6.97 9.83
N ALA A 123 14.54 7.27 10.29
CA ALA A 123 14.96 6.97 11.65
C ALA A 123 13.88 7.47 12.63
N SER A 124 13.51 6.62 13.57
CA SER A 124 12.49 6.95 14.56
C SER A 124 12.88 8.20 15.34
N ALA A 125 12.15 9.30 15.13
CA ALA A 125 12.18 10.40 16.09
C ALA A 125 11.63 9.88 17.45
N PRO A 126 12.19 10.33 18.59
CA PRO A 126 11.74 9.90 19.89
C PRO A 126 10.28 10.31 20.12
N GLY A 127 9.51 9.38 20.69
CA GLY A 127 8.28 9.64 21.47
C GLY A 127 7.17 10.44 20.79
N LYS A 128 6.05 9.76 20.51
CA LYS A 128 4.72 10.38 20.40
C LYS A 128 4.55 11.36 21.59
N PRO A 129 4.31 12.67 21.38
CA PRO A 129 3.93 13.54 22.49
C PRO A 129 2.70 12.95 23.16
N LYS A 130 2.77 12.78 24.49
CA LYS A 130 1.67 12.28 25.30
C LYS A 130 0.42 13.12 25.04
N GLU A 131 -0.71 12.42 24.88
CA GLU A 131 -2.04 13.02 24.79
C GLU A 131 -2.26 13.93 26.03
N GLY A 132 -2.50 15.22 25.78
CA GLY A 132 -2.65 16.25 26.82
C GLY A 132 -2.34 17.69 26.40
N ALA A 133 -1.67 17.92 25.27
CA ALA A 133 -1.27 19.27 24.83
C ALA A 133 -2.20 19.82 23.73
N GLY A 134 -3.44 20.15 24.10
CA GLY A 134 -4.44 20.63 23.15
C GLY A 134 -5.00 22.01 23.46
N LYS A 135 -4.36 22.80 24.32
CA LYS A 135 -4.80 24.16 24.63
C LYS A 135 -3.74 25.17 24.19
N MET A 136 -4.13 26.09 23.31
CA MET A 136 -3.33 27.22 22.85
C MET A 136 -3.64 28.42 23.75
N LYS A 137 -2.60 29.05 24.30
CA LYS A 137 -2.73 30.26 25.11
C LYS A 137 -2.97 31.49 24.24
N CYS A 138 -3.70 32.47 24.77
CA CYS A 138 -3.78 33.80 24.15
C CYS A 138 -2.36 34.40 24.04
N PRO A 139 -1.96 34.96 22.89
CA PRO A 139 -0.66 35.62 22.73
C PRO A 139 -0.56 37.00 23.39
N MET A 140 -1.65 37.54 23.95
CA MET A 140 -1.64 38.84 24.65
C MET A 140 -1.05 38.66 26.07
N GLU A 141 -0.11 39.51 26.47
CA GLU A 141 0.68 39.33 27.70
C GLU A 141 -0.15 39.37 29.00
N ASP A 142 -1.31 40.03 28.97
CA ASP A 142 -2.23 40.12 30.12
C ASP A 142 -3.40 39.11 30.07
N CYS A 143 -3.45 38.27 29.01
CA CYS A 143 -4.54 37.31 28.83
C CYS A 143 -4.09 35.87 29.11
N GLY A 144 -4.48 35.33 30.27
CA GLY A 144 -4.20 33.95 30.67
C GLY A 144 -5.13 32.89 30.07
N GLU A 145 -6.04 33.26 29.16
CA GLU A 145 -7.03 32.33 28.61
C GLU A 145 -6.40 31.25 27.72
N MET A 146 -6.96 30.04 27.81
CA MET A 146 -6.49 28.85 27.10
C MET A 146 -7.62 28.23 26.27
N PHE A 147 -7.36 28.03 24.98
CA PHE A 147 -8.38 27.63 24.02
C PHE A 147 -8.05 26.29 23.36
N SER A 148 -9.07 25.46 23.15
CA SER A 148 -8.89 24.16 22.51
C SER A 148 -8.78 24.21 20.97
N THR A 149 -9.18 25.32 20.34
CA THR A 149 -9.17 25.49 18.88
C THR A 149 -8.78 26.91 18.48
N ARG A 150 -8.20 27.07 17.27
CA ARG A 150 -7.86 28.38 16.70
C ARG A 150 -9.08 29.26 16.46
N GLU A 151 -10.22 28.66 16.13
CA GLU A 151 -11.48 29.37 15.93
C GLU A 151 -11.94 30.07 17.21
N LYS A 152 -11.83 29.43 18.38
CA LYS A 152 -12.18 30.04 19.66
C LYS A 152 -11.25 31.19 20.04
N ILE A 153 -9.96 31.11 19.68
CA ILE A 153 -9.02 32.23 19.83
C ILE A 153 -9.45 33.40 18.93
N ALA A 154 -9.83 33.14 17.68
CA ALA A 154 -10.26 34.18 16.77
C ALA A 154 -11.55 34.88 17.22
N VAL A 155 -12.47 34.15 17.86
CA VAL A 155 -13.66 34.74 18.50
C VAL A 155 -13.29 35.56 19.73
N HIS A 156 -12.32 35.12 20.54
CA HIS A 156 -11.85 35.88 21.71
C HIS A 156 -11.21 37.24 21.34
N PHE A 157 -10.65 37.37 20.13
CA PHE A 157 -10.09 38.63 19.62
C PHE A 157 -11.10 39.56 18.94
N ARG A 158 -12.39 39.19 18.88
CA ARG A 158 -13.46 40.05 18.37
C ARG A 158 -14.16 40.77 19.51
#